data_AF-A0A496A4F4-F1
#
_entry.id   AF-A0A496A4F4-F1
#
_cell.length_a   1.000
_cell.length_b   1.000
_cell.length_c   1.000
_cell.angle_alpha   90.00
_cell.angle_beta   90.00
_cell.angle_gamma   90.00
#
_symmetry.space_group_name_H-M   'P 1'
#
loop_
_entity.id
_entity.type
_entity.pdbx_description
1 polymer ?
#
loop_
_entity_poly.entity_id
_entity_poly.type
_entity_poly.pdbx_seq_one_letter_code
_entity_poly.pdbx_strand_id
1 'polypeptide(L)'
;MRSFKRLSPFFLILVFLISGAKPVTEELKPSELEIRGKIVCLAEEMHTHYAVELFKTHDHLYGVKTEDGKYYTLLRTSLAEALFLDERLHEKDLIINSRVFPNTQLLEVIRFYAIKEGVVHELYYYCDTCYIRAVAPGNCDCCQAPVVLIEKPLNVDSTIPSP
;
A
#
# COMPACT_ATOMS: atom_id res chain seq x y z
N MET A 1 -63.04 33.83 -29.05
CA MET A 1 -61.62 34.20 -29.22
C MET A 1 -61.14 34.92 -27.96
N ARG A 2 -60.12 34.37 -27.28
CA ARG A 2 -59.71 34.71 -25.90
C ARG A 2 -58.90 36.01 -25.86
N SER A 3 -59.29 36.90 -24.95
CA SER A 3 -58.69 38.21 -24.67
C SER A 3 -57.42 38.06 -23.81
N PHE A 4 -56.33 38.63 -24.30
CA PHE A 4 -55.05 38.81 -23.60
C PHE A 4 -55.22 39.78 -22.43
N LYS A 5 -55.09 39.31 -21.18
CA LYS A 5 -54.83 40.18 -20.03
C LYS A 5 -53.35 40.12 -19.66
N ARG A 6 -52.75 41.31 -19.68
CA ARG A 6 -51.37 41.64 -19.32
C ARG A 6 -51.02 41.08 -17.94
N LEU A 7 -50.02 40.20 -17.86
CA LEU A 7 -49.32 39.90 -16.62
C LEU A 7 -48.09 40.82 -16.50
N SER A 8 -48.00 41.47 -15.35
CA SER A 8 -46.99 42.43 -14.91
C SER A 8 -45.57 41.84 -14.90
N PRO A 9 -44.50 42.63 -15.20
CA PRO A 9 -43.12 42.17 -15.26
C PRO A 9 -42.45 42.02 -13.88
N PHE A 10 -43.21 42.10 -12.78
CA PHE A 10 -42.66 42.09 -11.42
C PHE A 10 -42.44 40.70 -10.79
N PHE A 11 -42.66 39.62 -11.55
CA PHE A 11 -42.56 38.24 -11.03
C PHE A 11 -41.36 37.46 -11.59
N LEU A 12 -40.24 38.13 -11.85
CA LEU A 12 -39.01 37.51 -12.38
C LEU A 12 -37.78 37.66 -11.47
N ILE A 13 -37.94 38.22 -10.27
CA ILE A 13 -36.83 38.44 -9.32
C ILE A 13 -37.23 38.00 -7.91
N LEU A 14 -37.51 36.71 -7.68
CA LEU A 14 -37.53 36.18 -6.31
C LEU A 14 -37.49 34.64 -6.16
N VAL A 15 -36.75 33.89 -6.99
CA VAL A 15 -36.41 32.50 -6.63
C VAL A 15 -35.02 32.12 -7.15
N PHE A 16 -33.97 32.82 -6.69
CA PHE A 16 -32.58 32.38 -6.82
C PHE A 16 -31.87 32.43 -5.46
N LEU A 17 -32.60 32.04 -4.40
CA LEU A 17 -32.09 31.98 -3.02
C LEU A 17 -32.41 30.65 -2.32
N ILE A 18 -32.42 29.53 -3.03
CA ILE A 18 -32.59 28.20 -2.40
C ILE A 18 -31.77 27.13 -3.14
N SER A 19 -30.45 27.23 -3.07
CA SER A 19 -29.58 26.05 -3.06
C SER A 19 -28.23 26.45 -2.50
N GLY A 20 -28.19 26.69 -1.19
CA GLY A 20 -26.98 26.60 -0.40
C GLY A 20 -26.51 25.15 -0.21
N ALA A 21 -26.73 24.28 -1.20
CA ALA A 21 -26.07 22.99 -1.24
C ALA A 21 -24.60 23.28 -1.52
N LYS A 22 -23.81 23.42 -0.44
CA LYS A 22 -22.36 23.28 -0.53
C LYS A 22 -22.13 21.96 -1.28
N PRO A 23 -21.28 21.93 -2.33
CA PRO A 23 -20.90 20.66 -2.92
C PRO A 23 -20.41 19.78 -1.77
N VAL A 24 -20.96 18.57 -1.66
CA VAL A 24 -20.39 17.56 -0.78
C VAL A 24 -19.02 17.28 -1.36
N THR A 25 -18.00 17.94 -0.83
CA THR A 25 -16.62 17.58 -1.08
C THR A 25 -16.46 16.20 -0.46
N GLU A 26 -16.61 15.15 -1.25
CA GLU A 26 -16.25 13.80 -0.84
C GLU A 26 -14.78 13.86 -0.41
N GLU A 27 -14.56 13.67 0.89
CA GLU A 27 -13.23 13.62 1.46
C GLU A 27 -12.53 12.38 0.90
N LEU A 28 -11.57 12.59 0.01
CA LEU A 28 -10.78 11.52 -0.59
C LEU A 28 -9.94 10.84 0.51
N LYS A 29 -10.35 9.64 0.92
CA LYS A 29 -9.67 8.84 1.95
C LYS A 29 -8.80 7.75 1.35
N PRO A 30 -7.67 7.38 1.98
CA PRO A 30 -6.91 6.21 1.57
C PRO A 30 -7.79 4.96 1.54
N SER A 31 -7.64 4.16 0.49
CA SER A 31 -8.34 2.88 0.37
C SER A 31 -7.44 1.79 0.97
N GLU A 32 -8.01 0.92 1.80
CA GLU A 32 -7.34 -0.29 2.28
C GLU A 32 -7.49 -1.41 1.26
N LEU A 33 -6.38 -2.07 0.92
CA LEU A 33 -6.33 -3.17 -0.04
C LEU A 33 -5.43 -4.30 0.45
N GLU A 34 -5.82 -5.53 0.14
CA GLU A 34 -4.93 -6.69 0.12
C GLU A 34 -4.42 -6.90 -1.31
N ILE A 35 -3.11 -6.91 -1.48
CA ILE A 35 -2.44 -7.06 -2.77
C ILE A 35 -1.59 -8.33 -2.75
N ARG A 36 -1.68 -9.12 -3.82
CA ARG A 36 -0.78 -10.24 -4.08
C ARG A 36 0.24 -9.86 -5.14
N GLY A 37 1.52 -10.05 -4.84
CA GLY A 37 2.57 -9.64 -5.76
C GLY A 37 3.99 -9.86 -5.25
N LYS A 38 4.95 -9.29 -5.98
CA LYS A 38 6.39 -9.34 -5.67
C LYS A 38 6.96 -7.94 -5.51
N ILE A 39 8.00 -7.81 -4.70
CA ILE A 39 8.81 -6.60 -4.66
C ILE A 39 9.72 -6.56 -5.88
N VAL A 40 9.74 -5.42 -6.57
CA VAL A 40 10.52 -5.21 -7.80
C VAL A 40 11.15 -3.83 -7.80
N CYS A 41 12.21 -3.63 -8.58
CA CYS A 41 12.65 -2.29 -8.97
C CYS A 41 11.76 -1.78 -10.12
N LEU A 42 10.95 -0.76 -9.85
CA LEU A 42 10.05 -0.18 -10.84
C LEU A 42 10.82 0.39 -12.05
N ALA A 43 12.00 0.96 -11.82
CA ALA A 43 12.82 1.50 -12.91
C ALA A 43 13.23 0.38 -13.90
N GLU A 44 13.68 -0.76 -13.37
CA GLU A 44 14.09 -1.92 -14.17
C GLU A 44 12.91 -2.58 -14.89
N GLU A 45 11.73 -2.63 -14.26
CA GLU A 45 10.50 -3.09 -14.90
C GLU A 45 10.11 -2.16 -16.06
N MET A 46 10.22 -0.85 -15.89
CA MET A 46 9.93 0.11 -16.96
C MET A 46 10.96 0.07 -18.08
N HIS A 47 12.23 -0.19 -17.77
CA HIS A 47 13.25 -0.47 -18.79
C HIS A 47 12.89 -1.70 -19.61
N THR A 48 12.59 -2.81 -18.92
CA THR A 48 12.30 -4.10 -19.54
C THR A 48 11.04 -4.05 -20.42
N HIS A 49 9.98 -3.39 -19.96
CA HIS A 49 8.69 -3.41 -20.64
C HIS A 49 8.42 -2.22 -21.57
N TYR A 50 9.08 -1.08 -21.34
CA TYR A 50 8.81 0.17 -22.08
C TYR A 50 10.08 0.86 -22.61
N ALA A 51 11.24 0.20 -22.53
CA ALA A 51 12.51 0.73 -23.00
C ALA A 51 12.90 2.08 -22.38
N VAL A 52 12.52 2.33 -21.13
CA VAL A 52 13.03 3.48 -20.37
C VAL A 52 14.54 3.35 -20.21
N GLU A 53 15.30 4.38 -20.59
CA GLU A 53 16.76 4.38 -20.43
C GLU A 53 17.15 4.47 -18.95
N LEU A 54 18.03 3.57 -18.51
CA LEU A 54 18.60 3.57 -17.17
C LEU A 54 20.12 3.71 -17.22
N PHE A 55 20.68 4.34 -16.20
CA PHE A 55 22.12 4.28 -15.96
C PHE A 55 22.51 2.86 -15.51
N LYS A 56 23.74 2.44 -15.83
CA LYS A 56 24.28 1.13 -15.44
C LYS A 56 24.21 0.87 -13.94
N THR A 57 24.38 1.91 -13.13
CA THR A 57 24.24 1.85 -11.68
C THR A 57 23.20 2.89 -11.30
N HIS A 58 22.17 2.46 -10.57
CA HIS A 58 21.08 3.32 -10.13
C HIS A 58 20.57 2.82 -8.77
N ASP A 59 19.99 3.74 -8.00
CA ASP A 59 19.30 3.37 -6.76
C ASP A 59 17.96 2.70 -7.09
N HIS A 60 17.63 1.62 -6.38
CA HIS A 60 16.39 0.91 -6.62
C HIS A 60 15.17 1.77 -6.23
N LEU A 61 14.25 1.93 -7.18
CA LEU A 61 12.91 2.46 -6.95
C LEU A 61 11.97 1.29 -6.63
N TYR A 62 11.92 0.86 -5.38
CA TYR A 62 11.14 -0.31 -5.01
C TYR A 62 9.62 -0.08 -5.12
N GLY A 63 8.94 -1.12 -5.57
CA GLY A 63 7.49 -1.16 -5.68
C GLY A 63 6.96 -2.59 -5.63
N VAL A 64 5.64 -2.72 -5.69
CA VAL A 64 4.95 -4.00 -5.77
C VAL A 64 4.43 -4.19 -7.19
N LYS A 65 4.82 -5.30 -7.84
CA LYS A 65 4.18 -5.79 -9.06
C LYS A 65 3.14 -6.84 -8.68
N THR A 66 1.89 -6.58 -8.98
CA THR A 66 0.78 -7.49 -8.70
C THR A 66 0.69 -8.60 -9.74
N GLU A 67 -0.03 -9.68 -9.41
CA GLU A 67 -0.27 -10.79 -10.34
C GLU A 67 -0.99 -10.36 -11.63
N ASP A 68 -1.86 -9.35 -11.55
CA ASP A 68 -2.55 -8.75 -12.71
C ASP A 68 -1.70 -7.69 -13.44
N GLY A 69 -0.42 -7.54 -13.07
CA GLY A 69 0.55 -6.69 -13.77
C GLY A 69 0.49 -5.21 -13.42
N LYS A 70 -0.25 -4.83 -12.36
CA LYS A 70 -0.27 -3.46 -11.84
C LYS A 70 0.98 -3.20 -10.99
N TYR A 71 1.49 -1.98 -11.06
CA TYR A 71 2.62 -1.53 -10.25
C TYR A 71 2.16 -0.53 -9.19
N TYR A 72 2.74 -0.60 -8.00
CA TYR A 72 2.60 0.40 -6.95
C TYR A 72 3.97 0.82 -6.45
N THR A 73 4.18 2.12 -6.23
CA THR A 73 5.40 2.63 -5.58
C THR A 73 5.30 2.39 -4.08
N LEU A 74 6.30 1.72 -3.52
CA LEU A 74 6.33 1.40 -2.10
C LEU A 74 6.81 2.61 -1.30
N LEU A 75 6.03 3.03 -0.30
CA LEU A 75 6.47 4.04 0.66
C LEU A 75 7.34 3.38 1.72
N ARG A 76 8.51 3.97 1.97
CA ARG A 76 9.44 3.51 2.99
C ARG A 76 8.99 3.97 4.38
N THR A 77 8.17 3.15 5.03
CA THR A 77 7.77 3.28 6.43
C THR A 77 8.49 2.26 7.30
N SER A 78 8.41 2.39 8.62
CA SER A 78 9.00 1.41 9.54
C SER A 78 8.49 -0.02 9.33
N LEU A 79 7.21 -0.18 8.94
CA LEU A 79 6.59 -1.48 8.66
C LEU A 79 6.99 -2.06 7.30
N ALA A 80 7.44 -1.20 6.38
CA ALA A 80 7.93 -1.63 5.06
C ALA A 80 9.46 -1.82 5.02
N GLU A 81 10.20 -1.39 6.05
CA GLU A 81 11.66 -1.29 6.03
C GLU A 81 12.35 -2.61 5.64
N ALA A 82 11.84 -3.74 6.13
CA ALA A 82 12.32 -5.06 5.75
C ALA A 82 12.29 -5.31 4.22
N LEU A 83 11.26 -4.82 3.53
CA LEU A 83 11.10 -4.97 2.07
C LEU A 83 12.12 -4.14 1.28
N PHE A 84 12.79 -3.17 1.90
CA PHE A 84 13.87 -2.40 1.28
C PHE A 84 15.25 -3.00 1.57
N LEU A 85 15.41 -3.63 2.74
CA LEU A 85 16.73 -4.06 3.25
C LEU A 85 17.03 -5.54 3.03
N ASP A 86 16.02 -6.40 2.88
CA ASP A 86 16.21 -7.85 2.77
C ASP A 86 15.77 -8.37 1.40
N GLU A 87 16.75 -8.60 0.53
CA GLU A 87 16.54 -9.14 -0.82
C GLU A 87 15.85 -10.52 -0.81
N ARG A 88 15.95 -11.28 0.28
CA ARG A 88 15.23 -12.57 0.42
C ARG A 88 13.71 -12.38 0.37
N LEU A 89 13.21 -11.18 0.68
CA LEU A 89 11.79 -10.85 0.58
C LEU A 89 11.36 -10.53 -0.86
N HIS A 90 12.29 -10.18 -1.75
CA HIS A 90 11.99 -9.87 -3.15
C HIS A 90 11.72 -11.14 -3.96
N GLU A 91 12.31 -12.26 -3.56
CA GLU A 91 12.11 -13.56 -4.19
C GLU A 91 10.75 -14.18 -3.86
N LYS A 92 10.08 -13.72 -2.79
CA LYS A 92 8.85 -14.31 -2.25
C LYS A 92 7.61 -13.88 -3.02
N ASP A 93 6.60 -14.74 -3.04
CA ASP A 93 5.23 -14.34 -3.36
C ASP A 93 4.59 -13.78 -2.08
N LEU A 94 4.17 -12.51 -2.13
CA LEU A 94 3.70 -11.80 -0.95
C LEU A 94 2.20 -11.54 -1.01
N ILE A 95 1.57 -11.63 0.16
CA ILE A 95 0.27 -11.00 0.45
C ILE A 95 0.57 -9.74 1.25
N ILE A 96 0.15 -8.58 0.77
CA ILE A 96 0.44 -7.27 1.36
C ILE A 96 -0.87 -6.57 1.70
N ASN A 97 -1.17 -6.41 2.98
CA ASN A 97 -2.26 -5.53 3.41
C ASN A 97 -1.71 -4.10 3.50
N SER A 98 -2.41 -3.16 2.87
CA SER A 98 -1.88 -1.83 2.58
C SER A 98 -2.95 -0.75 2.50
N ARG A 99 -2.49 0.51 2.46
CA ARG A 99 -3.29 1.65 2.02
C ARG A 99 -2.76 2.22 0.72
N VAL A 100 -3.67 2.64 -0.15
CA VAL A 100 -3.34 3.38 -1.38
C VAL A 100 -3.99 4.76 -1.30
N PHE A 101 -3.19 5.80 -1.58
CA PHE A 101 -3.66 7.18 -1.46
C PHE A 101 -4.43 7.62 -2.73
N PRO A 102 -5.52 8.39 -2.58
CA PRO A 102 -6.36 8.82 -3.70
C PRO A 102 -5.59 9.49 -4.81
N ASN A 103 -5.90 9.15 -6.07
CA ASN A 103 -5.25 9.67 -7.28
C ASN A 103 -3.74 9.39 -7.35
N THR A 104 -3.25 8.41 -6.58
CA THR A 104 -1.84 7.98 -6.63
C THR A 104 -1.74 6.47 -6.79
N GLN A 105 -0.51 6.01 -7.00
CA GLN A 105 -0.13 4.61 -6.90
C GLN A 105 0.87 4.37 -5.77
N LEU A 106 0.85 5.26 -4.76
CA LEU A 106 1.70 5.15 -3.57
C LEU A 106 1.06 4.18 -2.59
N LEU A 107 1.83 3.18 -2.18
CA LEU A 107 1.40 2.08 -1.33
C LEU A 107 2.12 2.15 0.00
N GLU A 108 1.34 2.26 1.07
CA GLU A 108 1.81 2.13 2.44
C GLU A 108 1.49 0.73 2.96
N VAL A 109 2.51 0.01 3.40
CA VAL A 109 2.36 -1.33 3.96
C VAL A 109 1.90 -1.25 5.41
N ILE A 110 0.85 -2.00 5.73
CA ILE A 110 0.38 -2.22 7.11
C ILE A 110 0.98 -3.54 7.64
N ARG A 111 0.94 -4.60 6.83
CA ARG A 111 1.59 -5.88 7.10
C ARG A 111 1.76 -6.67 5.81
N PHE A 112 2.60 -7.70 5.85
CA PHE A 112 2.78 -8.61 4.73
C PHE A 112 3.10 -10.04 5.19
N TYR A 113 2.90 -10.99 4.28
CA TYR A 113 3.09 -12.42 4.49
C TYR A 113 3.74 -13.03 3.27
N ALA A 114 4.38 -14.18 3.44
CA ALA A 114 4.81 -15.01 2.32
C ALA A 114 3.78 -16.09 2.01
N ILE A 115 3.63 -16.42 0.73
CA ILE A 115 3.03 -17.67 0.28
C ILE A 115 4.18 -18.62 -0.04
N LYS A 116 4.18 -19.79 0.58
CA LYS A 116 5.14 -20.86 0.30
C LYS A 116 4.37 -22.17 0.19
N GLU A 117 4.45 -22.80 -0.98
CA GLU A 117 3.76 -24.06 -1.27
C GLU A 117 2.24 -24.01 -0.97
N GLY A 118 1.62 -22.85 -1.27
CA GLY A 118 0.20 -22.60 -1.02
C GLY A 118 -0.16 -22.31 0.45
N VAL A 119 0.82 -22.31 1.36
CA VAL A 119 0.63 -21.99 2.78
C VAL A 119 1.08 -20.55 3.06
N VAL A 120 0.21 -19.78 3.73
CA VAL A 120 0.53 -18.41 4.15
C VAL A 120 1.42 -18.47 5.40
N HIS A 121 2.50 -17.70 5.39
CA HIS A 121 3.46 -17.60 6.48
C HIS A 121 3.54 -16.17 7.00
N GLU A 122 3.42 -16.01 8.31
CA GLU A 122 3.83 -14.79 8.99
C GLU A 122 5.35 -14.62 8.86
N LEU A 123 5.76 -13.42 8.47
CA LEU A 123 7.15 -13.01 8.41
C LEU A 123 7.44 -12.05 9.55
N TYR A 124 8.46 -12.34 10.34
CA TYR A 124 8.93 -11.42 11.37
C TYR A 124 10.41 -11.62 11.66
N TYR A 125 11.07 -10.58 12.14
CA TYR A 125 12.43 -10.70 12.65
C TYR A 125 12.39 -10.98 14.15
N TYR A 126 13.30 -11.83 14.62
CA TYR A 126 13.32 -12.28 16.00
C TYR A 126 14.74 -12.27 16.57
N CYS A 127 14.87 -11.85 17.83
CA CYS A 127 16.11 -11.94 18.58
C CYS A 127 16.04 -13.14 19.54
N ASP A 128 16.86 -14.17 19.32
CA ASP A 128 16.90 -15.36 20.17
C ASP A 128 17.48 -15.09 21.58
N THR A 129 18.22 -13.99 21.75
CA THR A 129 18.78 -13.58 23.05
C THR A 129 17.74 -12.87 23.91
N CYS A 130 17.01 -11.92 23.33
CA CYS A 130 16.04 -11.09 24.06
C CYS A 130 14.61 -11.66 24.01
N TYR A 131 14.36 -12.64 23.15
CA TYR A 131 13.05 -13.22 22.89
C TYR A 131 12.00 -12.19 22.40
N ILE A 132 12.43 -11.18 21.63
CA ILE A 132 11.58 -10.10 21.11
C ILE A 132 11.56 -10.06 19.58
N ARG A 133 10.49 -9.48 19.01
CA ARG A 133 10.36 -9.23 17.57
C ARG A 133 11.00 -7.90 17.17
N ALA A 134 11.47 -7.82 15.93
CA ALA A 134 11.94 -6.61 15.28
C ALA A 134 11.21 -6.42 13.93
N VAL A 135 11.21 -5.18 13.43
CA VAL A 135 10.50 -4.81 12.19
C VAL A 135 11.32 -5.05 10.92
N ALA A 136 12.64 -5.16 11.05
CA ALA A 136 13.61 -5.16 9.94
C ALA A 136 14.85 -6.00 10.31
N PRO A 137 15.66 -6.43 9.33
CA PRO A 137 16.93 -7.09 9.59
C PRO A 137 17.92 -6.13 10.27
N GLY A 138 18.92 -6.68 10.95
CA GLY A 138 19.98 -5.91 11.60
C GLY A 138 20.33 -6.45 12.98
N ASN A 139 20.82 -5.57 13.85
CA ASN A 139 21.10 -5.88 15.24
C ASN A 139 19.89 -5.51 16.11
N CYS A 140 19.62 -6.32 17.12
CA CYS A 140 18.59 -6.08 18.12
C CYS A 140 18.91 -4.81 18.92
N ASP A 141 17.96 -3.89 19.03
CA ASP A 141 18.16 -2.62 19.76
C ASP A 141 18.49 -2.82 21.25
N CYS A 142 18.10 -3.96 21.84
CA CYS A 142 18.33 -4.24 23.26
C CYS A 142 19.73 -4.84 23.54
N CYS A 143 20.07 -5.97 22.92
CA CYS A 143 21.31 -6.70 23.21
C CYS A 143 22.36 -6.62 22.10
N GLN A 144 22.06 -5.98 20.98
CA GLN A 144 22.93 -5.86 19.80
C GLN A 144 23.26 -7.18 19.10
N ALA A 145 22.69 -8.31 19.52
CA ALA A 145 22.77 -9.57 18.79
C ALA A 145 21.96 -9.48 17.47
N PRO A 146 22.36 -10.20 16.41
CA PRO A 146 21.63 -10.19 15.15
C PRO A 146 20.20 -10.72 15.32
N VAL A 147 19.25 -10.14 14.59
CA VAL A 147 17.90 -10.70 14.45
C VAL A 147 17.82 -11.63 13.24
N VAL A 148 16.99 -12.67 13.34
CA VAL A 148 16.80 -13.66 12.28
C VAL A 148 15.40 -13.54 11.69
N LEU A 149 15.28 -13.74 10.37
CA LEU A 149 13.98 -13.82 9.70
C LEU A 149 13.33 -15.16 10.05
N ILE A 150 12.13 -15.10 10.60
CA ILE A 150 11.28 -16.26 10.88
C ILE A 150 10.12 -16.28 9.88
N GLU A 151 9.87 -17.45 9.31
CA GLU A 151 8.72 -17.74 8.45
C GLU A 151 7.84 -18.77 9.16
N LYS A 152 6.73 -18.31 9.74
CA LYS A 152 5.84 -19.17 10.54
C LYS A 152 4.53 -19.44 9.79
N PRO A 153 4.16 -20.70 9.49
CA PRO A 153 2.91 -20.99 8.80
C PRO A 153 1.70 -20.58 9.64
N LEU A 154 0.68 -20.00 9.00
CA LEU A 154 -0.55 -19.53 9.65
C LEU A 154 -1.62 -20.60 9.86
N ASN A 155 -1.34 -21.86 9.53
CA ASN A 155 -2.31 -22.96 9.61
C ASN A 155 -1.84 -24.08 10.55
N VAL A 156 -1.56 -23.77 11.81
CA VAL A 156 -1.63 -24.71 12.95
C VAL A 156 -1.76 -23.85 14.21
N ASP A 157 -2.92 -23.85 14.85
CA ASP A 157 -3.13 -23.47 16.27
C ASP A 157 -2.13 -22.43 16.84
N SER A 158 -2.14 -21.20 16.30
CA SER A 158 -1.21 -20.16 16.78
C SER A 158 -1.76 -19.51 18.04
N THR A 159 -1.43 -20.08 19.20
CA THR A 159 -1.65 -19.51 20.54
C THR A 159 -0.80 -18.28 20.84
N ILE A 160 0.01 -17.80 19.89
CA ILE A 160 0.82 -16.60 20.04
C ILE A 160 -0.01 -15.42 19.51
N PRO A 161 -0.46 -14.49 20.37
CA PRO A 161 -1.22 -13.33 19.93
C PRO A 161 -0.38 -12.47 18.98
N SER A 162 -1.01 -12.01 17.91
CA SER A 162 -0.49 -10.93 17.07
C SER A 162 -0.25 -9.70 17.95
N PRO A 163 0.86 -8.96 17.77
CA PRO A 163 1.11 -7.71 18.48
C PRO A 163 0.04 -6.64 18.19
#